data_AF-A0A7G7SZG2-F1
#
_entry.id   AF-A0A7G7SZG2-F1
#
_cell.length_a   1.000
_cell.length_b   1.000
_cell.length_c   1.000
_cell.angle_alpha   90.00
_cell.angle_beta   90.00
_cell.angle_gamma   90.00
#
_symmetry.space_group_name_H-M   'P 1'
#
loop_
_entity.id
_entity.type
_entity.pdbx_description
1 polymer ?
#
loop_
_entity_poly.entity_id
_entity_poly.type
_entity_poly.pdbx_seq_one_letter_code
_entity_poly.pdbx_strand_id
1 'polypeptide(L)'
;MATAKKSGAPQKGGAPAAKRKPGKAAPAPAPAQGLSAGVQVRDLFELLKPVVALLGGVIGENIEVVLHDLSAPGASVLAIANGHVSGRNLGDPILSGPREDAGFSELYRDVAGTGTISWAIVDEYQTTNAAGRHLRSATLLFRDGAGQPVAALCLNADMTVFEMAHGWLEQMLHRKAKPPRSEAPAGEVGLEAMMQEIIDDAVKRFMKPPALMNKEEKMYAVEAMMHRGLFLIRNSVEQVAAALGVSRFTIYNYIEQIKQKKAAARP
;
A
#
# COMPACT_ATOMS: atom_id res chain seq x y z
N MET A 1 21.61 -28.16 -107.80
CA MET A 1 20.31 -28.85 -107.60
C MET A 1 20.14 -29.15 -106.12
N ALA A 2 18.91 -29.00 -105.61
CA ALA A 2 18.29 -29.62 -104.42
C ALA A 2 19.11 -29.98 -103.15
N THR A 3 18.68 -29.41 -102.01
CA THR A 3 18.41 -30.09 -100.69
C THR A 3 19.54 -30.85 -99.96
N ALA A 4 19.66 -30.93 -98.63
CA ALA A 4 19.12 -30.27 -97.43
C ALA A 4 20.08 -30.66 -96.26
N LYS A 5 19.93 -30.36 -94.96
CA LYS A 5 18.91 -29.71 -94.10
C LYS A 5 19.67 -28.99 -92.94
N LYS A 6 19.02 -28.17 -92.11
CA LYS A 6 19.71 -27.33 -91.11
C LYS A 6 19.99 -27.98 -89.74
N SER A 7 21.16 -27.60 -89.22
CA SER A 7 21.68 -27.61 -87.84
C SER A 7 20.71 -27.30 -86.68
N GLY A 8 20.99 -27.87 -85.50
CA GLY A 8 20.51 -27.42 -84.18
C GLY A 8 21.28 -28.10 -83.04
N ALA A 9 21.89 -27.31 -82.14
CA ALA A 9 22.87 -27.76 -81.12
C ALA A 9 22.21 -27.97 -79.72
N PRO A 10 22.94 -28.43 -78.67
CA PRO A 10 22.37 -29.30 -77.63
C PRO A 10 21.85 -28.58 -76.37
N GLN A 11 20.98 -29.27 -75.61
CA GLN A 11 20.62 -28.91 -74.24
C GLN A 11 21.13 -29.94 -73.22
N LYS A 12 21.63 -29.44 -72.08
CA LYS A 12 22.14 -30.24 -70.96
C LYS A 12 20.97 -30.74 -70.09
N GLY A 13 20.88 -32.06 -69.90
CA GLY A 13 19.95 -32.65 -68.93
C GLY A 13 20.49 -32.58 -67.50
N GLY A 14 19.92 -31.72 -66.66
CA GLY A 14 20.17 -31.70 -65.21
C GLY A 14 19.26 -32.69 -64.47
N ALA A 15 19.80 -33.35 -63.43
CA ALA A 15 19.04 -34.31 -62.62
C ALA A 15 17.89 -33.64 -61.84
N PRO A 16 16.75 -34.32 -61.61
CA PRO A 16 15.60 -33.73 -60.95
C PRO A 16 15.83 -33.54 -59.43
N ALA A 17 15.61 -32.32 -58.94
CA ALA A 17 15.68 -32.00 -57.53
C ALA A 17 14.53 -32.65 -56.74
N ALA A 18 14.86 -33.29 -55.61
CA ALA A 18 13.88 -33.91 -54.73
C ALA A 18 13.00 -32.84 -54.07
N LYS A 19 11.68 -32.89 -54.32
CA LYS A 19 10.70 -32.00 -53.69
C LYS A 19 10.59 -32.32 -52.18
N ARG A 20 11.13 -31.44 -51.34
CA ARG A 20 10.83 -31.42 -49.89
C ARG A 20 9.32 -31.27 -49.71
N LYS A 21 8.68 -32.20 -48.98
CA LYS A 21 7.29 -32.04 -48.55
C LYS A 21 7.21 -30.83 -47.60
N PRO A 22 6.20 -29.96 -47.70
CA PRO A 22 5.96 -28.95 -46.67
C PRO A 22 5.64 -29.67 -45.35
N GLY A 23 6.35 -29.30 -44.28
CA GLY A 23 6.01 -29.77 -42.95
C GLY A 23 4.60 -29.29 -42.59
N LYS A 24 3.79 -30.15 -41.96
CA LYS A 24 2.54 -29.69 -41.33
C LYS A 24 2.93 -28.59 -40.34
N ALA A 25 2.42 -27.39 -40.55
CA ALA A 25 2.44 -26.37 -39.51
C ALA A 25 1.78 -26.97 -38.26
N ALA A 26 2.38 -26.74 -37.08
CA ALA A 26 1.70 -27.03 -35.84
C ALA A 26 0.36 -26.28 -35.85
N PRO A 27 -0.75 -26.88 -35.37
CA PRO A 27 -2.00 -26.15 -35.26
C PRO A 27 -1.74 -24.89 -34.42
N ALA A 28 -2.20 -23.73 -34.91
CA ALA A 28 -2.22 -22.53 -34.10
C ALA A 28 -2.95 -22.87 -32.78
N PRO A 29 -2.51 -22.33 -31.62
CA PRO A 29 -3.25 -22.52 -30.39
C PRO A 29 -4.69 -22.09 -30.66
N ALA A 30 -5.65 -22.95 -30.32
CA ALA A 30 -7.06 -22.60 -30.43
C ALA A 30 -7.25 -21.26 -29.69
N PRO A 31 -8.05 -20.32 -30.22
CA PRO A 31 -8.35 -19.10 -29.48
C PRO A 31 -8.83 -19.53 -28.10
N ALA A 32 -8.19 -19.02 -27.05
CA ALA A 32 -8.61 -19.31 -25.70
C ALA A 32 -10.11 -19.05 -25.65
N GLN A 33 -10.89 -20.07 -25.22
CA GLN A 33 -12.33 -19.93 -25.08
C GLN A 33 -12.57 -18.92 -23.97
N GLY A 34 -12.64 -17.65 -24.38
CA GLY A 34 -12.68 -16.52 -23.48
C GLY A 34 -13.92 -16.62 -22.61
N LEU A 35 -13.84 -16.02 -21.42
CA LEU A 35 -14.96 -15.82 -20.52
C LEU A 35 -16.01 -14.97 -21.27
N SER A 36 -16.93 -15.63 -21.98
CA SER A 36 -17.84 -15.03 -22.98
C SER A 36 -19.26 -14.84 -22.46
N ALA A 37 -19.39 -14.63 -21.15
CA ALA A 37 -20.53 -14.02 -20.50
C ALA A 37 -19.98 -13.00 -19.50
N GLY A 38 -20.68 -11.87 -19.32
CA GLY A 38 -20.33 -10.91 -18.28
C GLY A 38 -20.42 -11.55 -16.89
N VAL A 39 -19.60 -11.09 -15.94
CA VAL A 39 -19.66 -11.56 -14.54
C VAL A 39 -21.05 -11.23 -13.99
N GLN A 40 -21.80 -12.24 -13.56
CA GLN A 40 -23.09 -12.04 -12.92
C GLN A 40 -22.90 -11.81 -11.42
N VAL A 41 -23.89 -11.20 -10.76
CA VAL A 41 -23.86 -10.93 -9.30
C VAL A 41 -23.65 -12.22 -8.49
N ARG A 42 -24.16 -13.37 -8.97
CA ARG A 42 -23.91 -14.67 -8.36
C ARG A 42 -22.42 -15.07 -8.38
N ASP A 43 -21.74 -14.82 -9.49
CA ASP A 43 -20.34 -15.20 -9.67
C ASP A 43 -19.44 -14.35 -8.76
N LEU A 44 -19.79 -13.08 -8.54
CA LEU A 44 -19.13 -12.19 -7.59
C LEU A 44 -19.07 -12.79 -6.18
N PHE A 45 -20.19 -13.33 -5.66
CA PHE A 45 -20.20 -13.94 -4.32
C PHE A 45 -19.32 -15.19 -4.23
N GLU A 46 -19.35 -16.07 -5.24
CA GLU A 46 -18.50 -17.27 -5.25
C GLU A 46 -17.01 -16.94 -5.40
N LEU A 47 -16.66 -15.85 -6.09
CA LEU A 47 -15.29 -15.35 -6.18
C LEU A 47 -14.80 -14.66 -4.90
N LEU A 48 -15.68 -13.97 -4.16
CA LEU A 48 -15.31 -13.25 -2.93
C LEU A 48 -15.27 -14.13 -1.66
N LYS A 49 -16.07 -15.21 -1.59
CA LYS A 49 -16.05 -16.15 -0.44
C LYS A 49 -14.62 -16.68 -0.12
N PRO A 50 -13.82 -17.16 -1.08
CA PRO A 50 -12.43 -17.56 -0.83
C PRO A 50 -11.53 -16.40 -0.39
N VAL A 51 -11.80 -15.17 -0.85
CA VAL A 51 -11.03 -13.97 -0.46
C VAL A 51 -11.25 -13.65 1.02
N VAL A 52 -12.49 -13.75 1.52
CA VAL A 52 -12.80 -13.59 2.96
C VAL A 52 -12.00 -14.59 3.79
N ALA A 53 -12.00 -15.87 3.41
CA ALA A 53 -11.27 -16.92 4.10
C ALA A 53 -9.74 -16.72 4.05
N LEU A 54 -9.20 -16.33 2.88
CA LEU A 54 -7.78 -16.06 2.69
C LEU A 54 -7.30 -14.88 3.56
N LEU A 55 -8.04 -13.77 3.54
CA LEU A 55 -7.72 -12.59 4.34
C LEU A 55 -7.77 -12.92 5.83
N GLY A 56 -8.84 -13.58 6.30
CA GLY A 56 -8.97 -14.01 7.69
C GLY A 56 -7.81 -14.87 8.22
N GLY A 57 -7.19 -15.67 7.35
CA GLY A 57 -6.00 -16.48 7.70
C GLY A 57 -4.67 -15.72 7.78
N VAL A 58 -4.61 -14.44 7.39
CA VAL A 58 -3.36 -13.66 7.28
C VAL A 58 -3.39 -12.36 8.08
N ILE A 59 -4.53 -11.66 8.15
CA ILE A 59 -4.59 -10.29 8.70
C ILE A 59 -4.66 -10.21 10.23
N GLY A 60 -4.67 -11.35 10.92
CA GLY A 60 -4.79 -11.44 12.38
C GLY A 60 -6.23 -11.42 12.88
N GLU A 61 -6.44 -11.89 14.12
CA GLU A 61 -7.78 -12.06 14.71
C GLU A 61 -8.50 -10.73 14.99
N ASN A 62 -7.76 -9.63 15.13
CA ASN A 62 -8.31 -8.32 15.46
C ASN A 62 -8.97 -7.59 14.27
N ILE A 63 -8.96 -8.17 13.06
CA ILE A 63 -9.60 -7.59 11.88
C ILE A 63 -10.67 -8.54 11.34
N GLU A 64 -11.90 -8.07 11.38
CA GLU A 64 -13.06 -8.70 10.77
C GLU A 64 -13.05 -8.53 9.26
N VAL A 65 -13.49 -9.56 8.54
CA VAL A 65 -13.78 -9.50 7.10
C VAL A 65 -15.19 -10.03 6.89
N VAL A 66 -16.09 -9.23 6.31
CA VAL A 66 -17.50 -9.60 6.12
C VAL A 66 -17.93 -9.37 4.68
N LEU A 67 -18.48 -10.40 4.05
CA LEU A 67 -19.15 -10.31 2.76
C LEU A 67 -20.67 -10.31 2.96
N HIS A 68 -21.30 -9.25 2.48
CA HIS A 68 -22.75 -9.04 2.53
C HIS A 68 -23.41 -9.25 1.16
N ASP A 69 -24.53 -9.96 1.14
CA ASP A 69 -25.58 -9.84 0.12
C ASP A 69 -26.53 -8.71 0.50
N LEU A 70 -26.59 -7.68 -0.34
CA LEU A 70 -27.44 -6.51 -0.12
C LEU A 70 -28.86 -6.70 -0.67
N SER A 71 -29.08 -7.72 -1.50
CA SER A 71 -30.42 -8.11 -1.97
C SER A 71 -31.22 -8.85 -0.88
N ALA A 72 -30.53 -9.40 0.12
CA ALA A 72 -31.12 -10.10 1.27
C ALA A 72 -30.75 -9.44 2.62
N PRO A 73 -31.12 -8.17 2.88
CA PRO A 73 -30.62 -7.40 4.04
C PRO A 73 -30.98 -7.99 5.41
N GLY A 74 -32.03 -8.81 5.50
CA GLY A 74 -32.40 -9.53 6.72
C GLY A 74 -31.54 -10.77 7.04
N ALA A 75 -30.74 -11.26 6.07
CA ALA A 75 -29.84 -12.40 6.23
C ALA A 75 -28.57 -12.19 5.38
N SER A 76 -27.96 -11.02 5.54
CA SER A 76 -26.97 -10.49 4.58
C SER A 76 -25.61 -11.17 4.63
N VAL A 77 -25.14 -11.63 5.80
CA VAL A 77 -23.76 -12.11 5.96
C VAL A 77 -23.59 -13.46 5.23
N LEU A 78 -22.95 -13.46 4.06
CA LEU A 78 -22.69 -14.65 3.24
C LEU A 78 -21.35 -15.33 3.53
N ALA A 79 -20.37 -14.58 4.03
CA ALA A 79 -19.12 -15.11 4.54
C ALA A 79 -18.53 -14.13 5.57
N ILE A 80 -17.91 -14.67 6.61
CA ILE A 80 -17.31 -13.87 7.66
C ILE A 80 -16.04 -14.54 8.20
N ALA A 81 -15.00 -13.75 8.42
CA ALA A 81 -13.83 -14.11 9.21
C ALA A 81 -13.74 -13.16 10.40
N ASN A 82 -13.30 -13.69 11.55
CA ASN A 82 -13.12 -12.94 12.81
C ASN A 82 -14.37 -12.17 13.29
N GLY A 83 -15.57 -12.72 13.06
CA GLY A 83 -16.85 -12.09 13.43
C GLY A 83 -17.03 -11.75 14.91
N HIS A 84 -16.16 -12.27 15.78
CA HIS A 84 -16.09 -11.91 17.20
C HIS A 84 -15.72 -10.42 17.43
N VAL A 85 -15.15 -9.74 16.43
CA VAL A 85 -14.79 -8.31 16.50
C VAL A 85 -16.02 -7.40 16.56
N SER A 86 -17.05 -7.63 15.72
CA SER A 86 -18.33 -6.92 15.83
C SER A 86 -19.39 -7.68 16.64
N GLY A 87 -19.24 -9.01 16.78
CA GLY A 87 -20.23 -9.93 17.37
C GLY A 87 -21.10 -10.66 16.33
N ARG A 88 -20.80 -10.49 15.03
CA ARG A 88 -21.58 -11.05 13.92
C ARG A 88 -21.26 -12.51 13.59
N ASN A 89 -22.26 -13.18 13.03
CA ASN A 89 -22.26 -14.56 12.57
C ASN A 89 -22.74 -14.65 11.10
N LEU A 90 -22.54 -15.84 10.51
CA LEU A 90 -23.07 -16.15 9.18
C LEU A 90 -24.61 -16.09 9.18
N GLY A 91 -25.20 -15.44 8.18
CA GLY A 91 -26.63 -15.25 8.05
C GLY A 91 -27.22 -14.09 8.86
N ASP A 92 -26.41 -13.30 9.58
CA ASP A 92 -26.93 -12.16 10.34
C ASP A 92 -27.46 -11.02 9.43
N PRO A 93 -28.46 -10.23 9.92
CA PRO A 93 -28.93 -9.04 9.22
C PRO A 93 -27.83 -8.00 9.02
N ILE A 94 -27.96 -7.15 8.00
CA ILE A 94 -26.96 -6.13 7.69
C ILE A 94 -26.75 -5.12 8.84
N LEU A 95 -27.80 -4.84 9.61
CA LEU A 95 -27.81 -3.91 10.75
C LEU A 95 -27.38 -4.55 12.09
N SER A 96 -26.93 -5.81 12.10
CA SER A 96 -26.38 -6.47 13.30
C SER A 96 -24.94 -6.03 13.62
N GLY A 97 -24.29 -5.34 12.68
CA GLY A 97 -22.89 -4.93 12.77
C GLY A 97 -22.63 -3.68 13.61
N PRO A 98 -21.45 -3.05 13.41
CA PRO A 98 -21.08 -1.82 14.07
C PRO A 98 -22.07 -0.67 13.83
N ARG A 99 -22.20 0.21 14.83
CA ARG A 99 -22.95 1.46 14.75
C ARG A 99 -22.10 2.54 14.09
N GLU A 100 -22.77 3.61 13.64
CA GLU A 100 -22.14 4.78 13.02
C GLU A 100 -21.42 4.45 11.69
N ASP A 101 -21.81 3.34 11.05
CA ASP A 101 -21.25 2.85 9.79
C ASP A 101 -21.54 3.80 8.62
N ALA A 102 -20.57 4.68 8.36
CA ALA A 102 -20.57 5.60 7.23
C ALA A 102 -20.47 4.89 5.87
N GLY A 103 -20.10 3.60 5.82
CA GLY A 103 -20.17 2.76 4.62
C GLY A 103 -21.60 2.66 4.07
N PHE A 104 -22.63 2.76 4.92
CA PHE A 104 -24.02 2.84 4.48
C PHE A 104 -24.34 4.10 3.66
N SER A 105 -23.54 5.17 3.75
CA SER A 105 -23.78 6.40 2.97
C SER A 105 -23.61 6.20 1.46
N GLU A 106 -22.80 5.23 1.03
CA GLU A 106 -22.74 4.82 -0.38
C GLU A 106 -24.06 4.19 -0.85
N LEU A 107 -24.72 3.36 -0.03
CA LEU A 107 -25.90 2.60 -0.47
C LEU A 107 -27.00 3.51 -1.04
N TYR A 108 -27.16 4.70 -0.46
CA TYR A 108 -28.17 5.68 -0.83
C TYR A 108 -27.75 6.61 -1.99
N ARG A 109 -26.55 6.45 -2.55
CA ARG A 109 -26.14 7.22 -3.73
C ARG A 109 -26.77 6.64 -4.99
N ASP A 110 -27.54 7.47 -5.69
CA ASP A 110 -27.99 7.19 -7.05
C ASP A 110 -26.79 7.14 -7.99
N VAL A 111 -26.63 5.99 -8.65
CA VAL A 111 -25.60 5.76 -9.67
C VAL A 111 -26.31 5.26 -10.93
N ALA A 112 -26.08 5.94 -12.06
CA ALA A 112 -26.67 5.53 -13.33
C ALA A 112 -26.10 4.17 -13.77
N GLY A 113 -26.98 3.23 -14.15
CA GLY A 113 -26.58 1.91 -14.62
C GLY A 113 -25.73 1.96 -15.89
N THR A 114 -24.57 1.30 -15.87
CA THR A 114 -23.63 1.21 -17.00
C THR A 114 -23.83 -0.03 -17.86
N GLY A 115 -24.79 -0.91 -17.51
CA GLY A 115 -24.95 -2.23 -18.12
C GLY A 115 -23.92 -3.27 -17.67
N THR A 116 -23.04 -2.91 -16.74
CA THR A 116 -21.94 -3.75 -16.22
C THR A 116 -21.83 -3.62 -14.70
N ILE A 117 -21.23 -4.60 -14.02
CA ILE A 117 -20.92 -4.47 -12.59
C ILE A 117 -19.96 -3.29 -12.40
N SER A 118 -20.26 -2.44 -11.42
CA SER A 118 -19.42 -1.32 -10.98
C SER A 118 -19.13 -1.42 -9.48
N TRP A 119 -18.18 -0.63 -9.00
CA TRP A 119 -17.74 -0.67 -7.60
C TRP A 119 -17.35 0.70 -7.09
N ALA A 120 -17.39 0.88 -5.76
CA ALA A 120 -16.94 2.06 -5.05
C ALA A 120 -16.28 1.64 -3.73
N ILE A 121 -15.31 2.43 -3.25
CA ILE A 121 -14.65 2.21 -1.96
C ILE A 121 -15.01 3.38 -1.04
N VAL A 122 -15.48 3.06 0.15
CA VAL A 122 -15.48 3.97 1.31
C VAL A 122 -14.27 3.58 2.14
N ASP A 123 -13.22 4.39 2.07
CA ASP A 123 -12.01 4.21 2.85
C ASP A 123 -12.16 4.77 4.27
N GLU A 124 -11.36 4.18 5.18
CA GLU A 124 -11.06 4.63 6.53
C GLU A 124 -12.09 5.55 7.22
N TYR A 125 -13.14 4.94 7.77
CA TYR A 125 -14.08 5.59 8.67
C TYR A 125 -14.12 4.87 10.03
N GLN A 126 -14.62 5.56 11.06
CA GLN A 126 -14.78 4.97 12.39
C GLN A 126 -16.16 4.36 12.55
N THR A 127 -16.23 3.22 13.25
CA THR A 127 -17.49 2.62 13.72
C THR A 127 -17.36 2.19 15.17
N THR A 128 -18.49 1.89 15.81
CA THR A 128 -18.53 1.48 17.21
C THR A 128 -19.25 0.13 17.36
N ASN A 129 -18.58 -0.89 17.90
CA ASN A 129 -19.18 -2.21 18.07
C ASN A 129 -20.18 -2.26 19.26
N ALA A 130 -20.89 -3.38 19.43
CA ALA A 130 -21.87 -3.54 20.50
C ALA A 130 -21.28 -3.42 21.93
N ALA A 131 -19.97 -3.66 22.09
CA ALA A 131 -19.25 -3.51 23.34
C ALA A 131 -18.68 -2.08 23.56
N GLY A 132 -18.98 -1.13 22.66
CA GLY A 132 -18.52 0.25 22.74
C GLY A 132 -17.06 0.47 22.30
N ARG A 133 -16.42 -0.51 21.64
CA ARG A 133 -15.06 -0.34 21.10
C ARG A 133 -15.11 0.37 19.75
N HIS A 134 -14.16 1.28 19.54
CA HIS A 134 -13.94 1.91 18.25
C HIS A 134 -13.23 0.94 17.30
N LEU A 135 -13.77 0.82 16.09
CA LEU A 135 -13.17 0.06 15.00
C LEU A 135 -12.78 1.03 13.88
N ARG A 136 -11.65 0.75 13.21
CA ARG A 136 -11.35 1.35 11.90
C ARG A 136 -11.97 0.48 10.81
N SER A 137 -12.87 1.05 10.03
CA SER A 137 -13.68 0.36 9.05
C SER A 137 -13.40 0.84 7.62
N ALA A 138 -13.60 -0.06 6.66
CA ALA A 138 -13.56 0.24 5.22
C ALA A 138 -14.54 -0.68 4.49
N THR A 139 -15.18 -0.18 3.44
CA THR A 139 -16.19 -0.92 2.66
C THR A 139 -15.92 -0.82 1.16
N LEU A 140 -15.82 -1.96 0.50
CA LEU A 140 -15.89 -2.09 -0.96
C LEU A 140 -17.33 -2.45 -1.34
N LEU A 141 -18.04 -1.51 -1.94
CA LEU A 141 -19.41 -1.70 -2.43
C LEU A 141 -19.40 -2.12 -3.90
N PHE A 142 -20.25 -3.08 -4.27
CA PHE A 142 -20.52 -3.49 -5.64
C PHE A 142 -21.97 -3.17 -6.03
N ARG A 143 -22.12 -2.72 -7.28
CA ARG A 143 -23.41 -2.41 -7.91
C ARG A 143 -23.58 -3.22 -9.19
N ASP A 144 -24.82 -3.58 -9.50
CA ASP A 144 -25.16 -4.28 -10.73
C ASP A 144 -25.15 -3.33 -11.97
N GLY A 145 -25.50 -3.89 -13.14
CA GLY A 145 -25.60 -3.11 -14.37
C GLY A 145 -26.70 -2.04 -14.39
N ALA A 146 -27.64 -2.06 -13.43
CA ALA A 146 -28.64 -1.03 -13.22
C ALA A 146 -28.22 0.02 -12.17
N GLY A 147 -27.00 -0.09 -11.62
CA GLY A 147 -26.47 0.81 -10.59
C GLY A 147 -26.94 0.49 -9.16
N GLN A 148 -27.70 -0.59 -8.97
CA GLN A 148 -28.25 -0.97 -7.67
C GLN A 148 -27.19 -1.65 -6.80
N PRO A 149 -27.06 -1.30 -5.51
CA PRO A 149 -26.17 -2.01 -4.58
C PRO A 149 -26.57 -3.49 -4.45
N VAL A 150 -25.61 -4.40 -4.62
CA VAL A 150 -25.87 -5.85 -4.57
C VAL A 150 -24.97 -6.62 -3.62
N ALA A 151 -23.72 -6.17 -3.42
CA ALA A 151 -22.80 -6.81 -2.49
C ALA A 151 -21.90 -5.77 -1.80
N ALA A 152 -21.49 -6.04 -0.56
CA ALA A 152 -20.46 -5.26 0.13
C ALA A 152 -19.42 -6.18 0.77
N LEU A 153 -18.14 -5.83 0.64
CA LEU A 153 -17.05 -6.44 1.40
C LEU A 153 -16.52 -5.41 2.40
N CYS A 154 -16.76 -5.66 3.69
CA CYS A 154 -16.39 -4.78 4.79
C CYS A 154 -15.17 -5.34 5.54
N LEU A 155 -14.26 -4.46 5.94
CA LEU A 155 -13.19 -4.72 6.88
C LEU A 155 -13.44 -3.91 8.15
N ASN A 156 -13.30 -4.50 9.34
CA ASN A 156 -13.43 -3.79 10.61
C ASN A 156 -12.29 -4.20 11.57
N ALA A 157 -11.40 -3.28 11.89
CA ALA A 157 -10.23 -3.52 12.75
C ALA A 157 -10.44 -2.98 14.16
N ASP A 158 -10.41 -3.86 15.17
CA ASP A 158 -10.29 -3.46 16.59
C ASP A 158 -8.85 -2.98 16.84
N MET A 159 -8.70 -1.67 17.06
CA MET A 159 -7.41 -1.03 17.29
C MET A 159 -7.00 -0.99 18.76
N THR A 160 -7.89 -1.38 19.69
CA THR A 160 -7.74 -1.15 21.14
C THR A 160 -6.41 -1.67 21.68
N VAL A 161 -5.97 -2.86 21.24
CA VAL A 161 -4.71 -3.46 21.70
C VAL A 161 -3.49 -2.68 21.23
N PHE A 162 -3.52 -2.14 20.00
CA PHE A 162 -2.43 -1.34 19.45
C PHE A 162 -2.36 0.04 20.11
N GLU A 163 -3.50 0.64 20.41
CA GLU A 163 -3.60 1.91 21.14
C GLU A 163 -3.10 1.77 22.58
N MET A 164 -3.49 0.69 23.29
CA MET A 164 -2.95 0.37 24.62
C MET A 164 -1.44 0.11 24.58
N ALA A 165 -0.94 -0.65 23.60
CA ALA A 165 0.49 -0.92 23.45
C ALA A 165 1.27 0.37 23.13
N HIS A 166 0.73 1.23 22.26
CA HIS A 166 1.31 2.54 21.96
C HIS A 166 1.38 3.43 23.20
N GLY A 167 0.28 3.58 23.94
CA GLY A 167 0.24 4.37 25.18
C GLY A 167 1.20 3.83 26.26
N TRP A 168 1.36 2.51 26.37
CA TRP A 168 2.36 1.91 27.27
C TRP A 168 3.80 2.18 26.83
N LEU A 169 4.09 2.04 25.52
CA LEU A 169 5.40 2.38 24.96
C LEU A 169 5.72 3.87 25.15
N GLU A 170 4.75 4.76 24.92
CA GLU A 170 4.90 6.19 25.20
C GLU A 170 5.21 6.46 26.67
N GLN A 171 4.55 5.81 27.62
CA GLN A 171 4.85 5.96 29.05
C GLN A 171 6.26 5.50 29.41
N MET A 172 6.74 4.42 28.78
CA MET A 172 8.09 3.89 29.00
C MET A 172 9.19 4.75 28.35
N LEU A 173 8.92 5.34 27.18
CA LEU A 173 9.86 6.20 26.46
C LEU A 173 9.88 7.63 27.02
N HIS A 174 8.72 8.19 27.39
CA HIS A 174 8.60 9.51 28.00
C HIS A 174 8.86 9.44 29.51
N ARG A 175 10.13 9.28 29.88
CA ARG A 175 10.61 9.62 31.22
C ARG A 175 10.20 11.06 31.50
N LYS A 176 9.21 11.29 32.37
CA LYS A 176 8.74 12.65 32.75
C LYS A 176 9.94 13.55 32.99
N ALA A 177 10.15 14.52 32.10
CA ALA A 177 11.21 15.49 32.26
C ALA A 177 10.95 16.21 33.58
N LYS A 178 11.89 16.07 34.54
CA LYS A 178 11.88 16.88 35.75
C LYS A 178 11.93 18.34 35.26
N PRO A 179 10.92 19.19 35.57
CA PRO A 179 10.90 20.53 35.02
C PRO A 179 12.21 21.23 35.39
N PRO A 180 12.91 21.86 34.42
CA PRO A 180 14.14 22.55 34.72
C PRO A 180 13.84 23.65 35.75
N ARG A 181 14.52 23.61 36.88
CA ARG A 181 14.44 24.63 37.93
C ARG A 181 15.15 25.87 37.38
N SER A 182 14.39 26.72 36.70
CA SER A 182 14.90 27.89 35.99
C SER A 182 15.05 29.09 36.93
N GLU A 183 16.28 29.30 37.40
CA GLU A 183 16.83 30.60 37.75
C GLU A 183 18.20 30.70 37.03
N ALA A 184 18.61 31.90 36.60
CA ALA A 184 19.80 32.25 35.77
C ALA A 184 19.54 32.40 34.25
N PRO A 185 20.31 33.26 33.51
CA PRO A 185 19.69 34.20 32.56
C PRO A 185 19.68 33.79 31.08
N ALA A 186 18.77 34.42 30.32
CA ALA A 186 18.66 34.26 28.87
C ALA A 186 19.78 35.00 28.10
N GLY A 187 20.43 34.29 27.19
CA GLY A 187 21.49 34.83 26.32
C GLY A 187 22.13 33.71 25.51
N GLU A 188 23.08 32.99 26.12
CA GLU A 188 23.75 31.84 25.51
C GLU A 188 22.87 30.58 25.60
N VAL A 189 22.40 30.23 26.81
CA VAL A 189 21.58 29.03 27.12
C VAL A 189 20.43 28.77 26.14
N GLY A 190 19.83 29.82 25.56
CA GLY A 190 18.77 29.68 24.55
C GLY A 190 19.25 29.18 23.19
N LEU A 191 20.44 29.58 22.73
CA LEU A 191 21.00 29.13 21.46
C LEU A 191 21.46 27.67 21.53
N GLU A 192 22.18 27.28 22.58
CA GLU A 192 22.53 25.86 22.79
C GLU A 192 21.29 24.98 22.96
N ALA A 193 20.25 25.46 23.65
CA ALA A 193 18.98 24.72 23.77
C ALA A 193 18.28 24.55 22.40
N MET A 194 18.22 25.60 21.57
CA MET A 194 17.68 25.51 20.21
C MET A 194 18.49 24.57 19.31
N MET A 195 19.83 24.57 19.43
CA MET A 195 20.69 23.64 18.70
C MET A 195 20.41 22.19 19.12
N GLN A 196 20.29 21.94 20.42
CA GLN A 196 19.98 20.61 20.96
C GLN A 196 18.59 20.14 20.52
N GLU A 197 17.57 21.02 20.52
CA GLU A 197 16.22 20.72 20.00
C GLU A 197 16.27 20.26 18.53
N ILE A 198 16.95 21.02 17.66
CA ILE A 198 17.09 20.69 16.23
C ILE A 198 17.80 19.34 16.03
N ILE A 199 18.81 19.05 16.85
CA ILE A 199 19.55 17.78 16.82
C ILE A 199 18.65 16.62 17.27
N ASP A 200 17.97 16.79 18.40
CA ASP A 200 17.04 15.83 18.99
C ASP A 200 15.91 15.46 18.02
N ASP A 201 15.26 16.45 17.40
CA ASP A 201 14.18 16.23 16.43
C ASP A 201 14.64 15.42 15.21
N ALA A 202 15.82 15.77 14.67
CA ALA A 202 16.39 15.10 13.50
C ALA A 202 16.81 13.65 13.80
N VAL A 203 17.24 13.35 15.03
CA VAL A 203 17.59 11.99 15.47
C VAL A 203 16.34 11.18 15.83
N LYS A 204 15.42 11.74 16.61
CA LYS A 204 14.19 11.06 17.09
C LYS A 204 13.32 10.55 15.94
N ARG A 205 13.32 11.22 14.79
CA ARG A 205 12.55 10.81 13.59
C ARG A 205 12.80 9.38 13.12
N PHE A 206 13.92 8.75 13.48
CA PHE A 206 14.24 7.36 13.13
C PHE A 206 13.89 6.35 14.22
N MET A 207 13.41 6.80 15.38
CA MET A 207 12.98 5.97 16.53
C MET A 207 14.03 4.93 17.00
N LYS A 208 15.32 5.21 16.78
CA LYS A 208 16.43 4.34 17.21
C LYS A 208 17.69 5.14 17.56
N PRO A 209 18.57 4.61 18.43
CA PRO A 209 19.82 5.26 18.79
C PRO A 209 20.71 5.55 17.57
N PRO A 210 21.48 6.66 17.57
CA PRO A 210 22.45 6.99 16.52
C PRO A 210 23.50 5.92 16.22
N ALA A 211 23.80 5.04 17.18
CA ALA A 211 24.67 3.88 16.97
C ALA A 211 24.05 2.81 16.04
N LEU A 212 22.72 2.76 15.92
CA LEU A 212 21.95 1.82 15.07
C LEU A 212 21.41 2.47 13.78
N MET A 213 21.74 3.73 13.53
CA MET A 213 21.46 4.38 12.25
C MET A 213 22.48 3.95 11.20
N ASN A 214 21.99 3.56 10.02
CA ASN A 214 22.83 3.35 8.84
C ASN A 214 23.32 4.70 8.26
N LYS A 215 24.15 4.65 7.22
CA LYS A 215 24.76 5.85 6.63
C LYS A 215 23.70 6.79 6.05
N GLU A 216 22.70 6.22 5.37
CA GLU A 216 21.64 6.94 4.66
C GLU A 216 20.74 7.71 5.63
N GLU A 217 20.40 7.10 6.77
CA GLU A 217 19.63 7.71 7.86
C GLU A 217 20.42 8.84 8.54
N LYS A 218 21.72 8.64 8.81
CA LYS A 218 22.58 9.72 9.34
C LYS A 218 22.71 10.87 8.34
N MET A 219 22.81 10.59 7.04
CA MET A 219 22.82 11.62 6.00
C MET A 219 21.50 12.38 5.94
N TYR A 220 20.35 11.71 6.05
CA TYR A 220 19.05 12.39 6.11
C TYR A 220 18.89 13.23 7.37
N ALA A 221 19.37 12.76 8.53
CA ALA A 221 19.37 13.56 9.76
C ALA A 221 20.21 14.85 9.60
N VAL A 222 21.41 14.74 9.01
CA VAL A 222 22.24 15.91 8.65
C VAL A 222 21.54 16.81 7.64
N GLU A 223 20.83 16.28 6.65
CA GLU A 223 20.07 17.07 5.68
C GLU A 223 18.91 17.84 6.35
N ALA A 224 18.18 17.23 7.27
CA ALA A 224 17.14 17.90 8.06
C ALA A 224 17.72 19.05 8.92
N MET A 225 18.87 18.81 9.57
CA MET A 225 19.62 19.83 10.30
C MET A 225 20.10 20.98 9.39
N MET A 226 20.55 20.67 8.15
CA MET A 226 20.89 21.68 7.14
C MET A 226 19.67 22.53 6.75
N HIS A 227 18.49 21.92 6.58
CA HIS A 227 17.27 22.64 6.25
C HIS A 227 16.78 23.56 7.37
N ARG A 228 17.00 23.22 8.65
CA ARG A 228 16.77 24.12 9.80
C ARG A 228 17.92 25.13 10.05
N GLY A 229 18.92 25.19 9.18
CA GLY A 229 20.00 26.17 9.25
C GLY A 229 21.04 25.92 10.35
N LEU A 230 21.05 24.74 11.00
CA LEU A 230 21.92 24.43 12.15
C LEU A 230 23.41 24.71 11.88
N PHE A 231 23.87 24.39 10.67
CA PHE A 231 25.26 24.55 10.25
C PHE A 231 25.68 26.00 9.94
N LEU A 232 24.78 26.98 10.08
CA LEU A 232 25.12 28.41 10.09
C LEU A 232 25.70 28.84 11.46
N ILE A 233 25.40 28.09 12.51
CA ILE A 233 25.85 28.38 13.88
C ILE A 233 27.26 27.82 14.10
N ARG A 234 28.12 28.59 14.77
CA ARG A 234 29.48 28.16 15.13
C ARG A 234 29.42 26.91 16.02
N ASN A 235 30.43 26.04 15.92
CA ASN A 235 30.56 24.77 16.68
C ASN A 235 29.44 23.71 16.48
N SER A 236 28.40 23.99 15.70
CA SER A 236 27.31 23.04 15.35
C SER A 236 27.80 21.68 14.86
N VAL A 237 28.83 21.64 14.01
CA VAL A 237 29.42 20.41 13.47
C VAL A 237 29.93 19.47 14.57
N GLU A 238 30.41 20.02 15.69
CA GLU A 238 30.94 19.22 16.80
C GLU A 238 29.82 18.57 17.62
N GLN A 239 28.76 19.34 17.92
CA GLN A 239 27.57 18.81 18.59
C GLN A 239 26.86 17.75 17.73
N VAL A 240 26.72 17.98 16.42
CA VAL A 240 26.13 17.00 15.49
C VAL A 240 26.99 15.74 15.37
N ALA A 241 28.32 15.88 15.32
CA ALA A 241 29.24 14.74 15.28
C ALA A 241 29.11 13.87 16.55
N ALA A 242 29.08 14.50 17.73
CA ALA A 242 28.87 13.82 19.01
C ALA A 242 27.50 13.13 19.06
N ALA A 243 26.42 13.84 18.71
CA ALA A 243 25.06 13.30 18.72
C ALA A 243 24.88 12.13 17.74
N LEU A 244 25.46 12.19 16.54
CA LEU A 244 25.38 11.11 15.56
C LEU A 244 26.41 9.98 15.79
N GLY A 245 27.29 10.10 16.78
CA GLY A 245 28.34 9.11 17.07
C GLY A 245 29.32 8.93 15.91
N VAL A 246 29.75 10.03 15.28
CA VAL A 246 30.67 10.03 14.12
C VAL A 246 31.72 11.14 14.27
N SER A 247 32.73 11.14 13.38
CA SER A 247 33.74 12.21 13.38
C SER A 247 33.23 13.50 12.72
N ARG A 248 33.81 14.66 13.06
CA ARG A 248 33.55 15.94 12.35
C ARG A 248 33.81 15.81 10.84
N PHE A 249 34.84 15.06 10.44
CA PHE A 249 35.14 14.75 9.04
C PHE A 249 33.99 13.99 8.35
N THR A 250 33.38 13.03 9.05
CA THR A 250 32.18 12.31 8.57
C THR A 250 31.00 13.26 8.31
N ILE A 251 30.78 14.24 9.19
CA ILE A 251 29.73 15.26 9.01
C ILE A 251 30.00 16.13 7.77
N TYR A 252 31.24 16.61 7.58
CA TYR A 252 31.60 17.35 6.36
C TYR A 252 31.39 16.51 5.09
N ASN A 253 31.79 15.23 5.11
CA ASN A 253 31.58 14.31 3.99
C ASN A 253 30.08 14.08 3.68
N TYR A 254 29.22 14.04 4.70
CA TYR A 254 27.77 13.95 4.51
C TYR A 254 27.21 15.25 3.88
N ILE A 255 27.58 16.42 4.42
CA ILE A 255 27.18 17.73 3.87
C ILE A 255 27.60 17.85 2.39
N GLU A 256 28.80 17.40 2.04
CA GLU A 256 29.28 17.42 0.66
C GLU A 256 28.48 16.47 -0.24
N GLN A 257 28.28 15.21 0.17
CA GLN A 257 27.48 14.24 -0.59
C GLN A 257 26.03 14.70 -0.79
N ILE A 258 25.42 15.38 0.20
CA ILE A 258 24.08 15.98 0.09
C ILE A 258 24.08 17.12 -0.94
N LYS A 259 25.08 18.00 -0.92
CA LYS A 259 25.23 19.09 -1.91
C LYS A 259 25.43 18.54 -3.33
N GLN A 260 26.28 17.52 -3.49
CA GLN A 260 26.51 16.87 -4.78
C GLN A 260 25.24 16.20 -5.32
N LYS A 261 24.48 15.47 -4.48
CA LYS A 261 23.17 14.90 -4.88
C LYS A 261 22.18 15.99 -5.31
N LYS A 262 22.10 17.11 -4.59
CA LYS A 262 21.22 18.24 -4.95
C LYS A 262 21.66 18.97 -6.22
N ALA A 263 22.96 19.03 -6.51
CA ALA A 263 23.47 19.57 -7.77
C ALA A 263 23.14 18.65 -8.96
N ALA A 264 23.28 17.33 -8.79
CA ALA A 264 22.95 16.34 -9.83
C ALA A 264 21.45 16.14 -10.06
N ALA A 265 20.60 16.49 -9.08
CA ALA A 265 19.14 16.42 -9.17
C ALA A 265 18.49 17.71 -9.70
N ARG A 266 19.28 18.71 -10.09
CA ARG A 266 18.78 19.98 -10.65
C ARG A 266 18.86 19.88 -12.19
N PRO A 267 17.73 20.01 -12.92
CA PRO A 267 17.72 19.98 -14.38
C PRO A 267 18.38 21.21 -14.99
#